data_AF-A0A358ATQ8-F1
#
_entry.id   AF-A0A358ATQ8-F1
#
_cell.length_a   1.000
_cell.length_b   1.000
_cell.length_c   1.000
_cell.angle_alpha   90.00
_cell.angle_beta   90.00
_cell.angle_gamma   90.00
#
_symmetry.space_group_name_H-M   'P 1'
#
loop_
_entity.id
_entity.type
_entity.pdbx_description
1 polymer ?
#
loop_
_entity_poly.entity_id
_entity_poly.type
_entity_poly.pdbx_seq_one_letter_code
_entity_poly.pdbx_strand_id
1 'polypeptide(L)'
;MQGSSHEISNYKTRRVFTVLLWGSVVVYLFVLANLLLFKYIPPTELFSPDRYVFRSVNFVPFAGIHGYLFGGAVSPNIAVGNVLGNIVLFMPLGLLLRLTRPGQKIRWTVLIVCLASIAVEAAQYALGVGAADIDDVILNTLGGLLGALVFSLLARWLKDPGKLHAFIAVVSVACAVLVMATQGRAWIGSYYPCTQQ
;
A
#
# COMPACT_ATOMS: atom_id res chain seq x y z
N MET A 1 -22.35 1.50 42.31
CA MET A 1 -22.80 0.64 41.18
C MET A 1 -22.66 1.29 39.79
N GLN A 2 -22.42 2.60 39.68
CA GLN A 2 -22.25 3.30 38.39
C GLN A 2 -20.91 3.01 37.67
N GLY A 3 -19.85 2.63 38.41
CA GLY A 3 -18.52 2.36 37.85
C GLY A 3 -18.45 1.10 36.97
N SER A 4 -19.15 0.02 37.34
CA SER A 4 -19.10 -1.24 36.56
C SER A 4 -19.82 -1.12 35.22
N SER A 5 -20.91 -0.36 35.14
CA SER A 5 -21.66 -0.16 33.90
C SER A 5 -20.87 0.70 32.88
N HIS A 6 -20.14 1.70 33.36
CA HIS A 6 -19.28 2.53 32.52
C HIS A 6 -18.04 1.79 32.00
N GLU A 7 -17.38 0.97 32.84
CA GLU A 7 -16.29 0.11 32.39
C GLU A 7 -16.75 -0.95 31.38
N ILE A 8 -17.93 -1.53 31.60
CA ILE A 8 -18.55 -2.50 30.70
C ILE A 8 -18.83 -1.88 29.32
N SER A 9 -19.36 -0.66 29.29
CA SER A 9 -19.60 0.09 28.05
C SER A 9 -18.29 0.41 27.29
N ASN A 10 -17.26 0.83 28.03
CA ASN A 10 -15.96 1.17 27.45
C ASN A 10 -15.20 -0.04 26.89
N TYR A 11 -15.24 -1.22 27.53
CA TYR A 11 -14.62 -2.43 26.95
C TYR A 11 -15.32 -2.82 25.66
N LYS A 12 -16.66 -2.77 25.63
CA LYS A 12 -17.45 -3.21 24.47
C LYS A 12 -17.15 -2.32 23.27
N THR A 13 -17.10 -1.02 23.51
CA THR A 13 -16.74 0.00 22.53
C THR A 13 -15.32 -0.21 21.99
N ARG A 14 -14.33 -0.43 22.87
CA ARG A 14 -12.94 -0.73 22.44
C ARG A 14 -12.85 -2.00 21.60
N ARG A 15 -13.59 -3.05 21.96
CA ARG A 15 -13.62 -4.31 21.21
C ARG A 15 -14.17 -4.11 19.80
N VAL A 16 -15.23 -3.31 19.63
CA VAL A 16 -15.77 -2.96 18.31
C VAL A 16 -14.73 -2.24 17.46
N PHE A 17 -14.04 -1.22 17.99
CA PHE A 17 -12.98 -0.52 17.26
C PHE A 17 -11.85 -1.44 16.82
N THR A 18 -11.43 -2.38 17.67
CA THR A 18 -10.40 -3.36 17.32
C THR A 18 -10.85 -4.30 16.21
N VAL A 19 -12.09 -4.79 16.23
CA VAL A 19 -12.63 -5.65 15.17
C VAL A 19 -12.73 -4.89 13.85
N LEU A 20 -13.23 -3.65 13.87
CA LEU A 20 -13.30 -2.80 12.68
C LEU A 20 -11.92 -2.51 12.09
N LEU A 21 -10.93 -2.23 12.96
CA LEU A 21 -9.54 -2.06 12.54
C LEU A 21 -9.02 -3.30 11.81
N TRP A 22 -9.09 -4.48 12.43
CA TRP A 22 -8.55 -5.69 11.79
C TRP A 22 -9.31 -6.05 10.51
N GLY A 23 -10.62 -5.84 10.47
CA GLY A 23 -11.40 -5.97 9.23
C GLY A 23 -10.89 -5.04 8.12
N SER A 24 -10.66 -3.76 8.44
CA SER A 24 -10.12 -2.79 7.48
C SER A 24 -8.69 -3.14 7.02
N VAL A 25 -7.87 -3.70 7.91
CA VAL A 25 -6.52 -4.16 7.60
C VAL A 25 -6.54 -5.33 6.63
N VAL A 26 -7.44 -6.30 6.81
CA VAL A 26 -7.58 -7.44 5.89
C VAL A 26 -7.98 -6.95 4.50
N VAL A 27 -8.97 -6.05 4.41
CA VAL A 27 -9.38 -5.45 3.14
C VAL A 27 -8.22 -4.67 2.49
N TYR A 28 -7.52 -3.86 3.28
CA TYR A 28 -6.35 -3.13 2.81
C TYR A 28 -5.26 -4.06 2.28
N LEU A 29 -4.90 -5.12 3.00
CA LEU A 29 -3.87 -6.07 2.56
C LEU A 29 -4.27 -6.82 1.29
N PHE A 30 -5.55 -7.16 1.15
CA PHE A 30 -6.07 -7.75 -0.08
C PHE A 30 -5.94 -6.78 -1.26
N VAL A 31 -6.35 -5.52 -1.09
CA VAL A 31 -6.22 -4.49 -2.13
C VAL A 31 -4.75 -4.21 -2.45
N LEU A 32 -3.90 -4.12 -1.42
CA LEU A 32 -2.45 -3.94 -1.54
C LEU A 32 -1.82 -5.05 -2.40
N ALA A 33 -2.09 -6.31 -2.07
CA ALA A 33 -1.58 -7.45 -2.82
C ALA A 33 -2.07 -7.42 -4.28
N ASN A 34 -3.33 -7.07 -4.50
CA ASN A 34 -3.89 -6.98 -5.85
C ASN A 34 -3.20 -5.89 -6.69
N LEU A 35 -3.09 -4.68 -6.14
CA LEU A 35 -2.52 -3.54 -6.85
C LEU A 35 -1.02 -3.69 -7.13
N LEU A 36 -0.30 -4.35 -6.21
CA LEU A 36 1.13 -4.57 -6.37
C LEU A 36 1.41 -5.71 -7.36
N LEU A 37 0.82 -6.89 -7.17
CA LEU A 37 1.15 -8.05 -8.02
C LEU A 37 0.56 -7.96 -9.42
N PHE A 38 -0.63 -7.36 -9.55
CA PHE A 38 -1.43 -7.39 -10.80
C PHE A 38 -1.51 -6.01 -11.46
N LYS A 39 -0.40 -5.26 -11.39
CA LYS A 39 -0.24 -3.94 -12.02
C LYS A 39 -0.39 -4.00 -13.54
N TYR A 40 0.14 -5.05 -14.18
CA TYR A 40 0.19 -5.18 -15.65
C TYR A 40 -0.63 -6.35 -16.21
N ILE A 41 -1.08 -7.27 -15.37
CA ILE A 41 -1.89 -8.43 -15.80
C ILE A 41 -2.98 -8.66 -14.77
N PRO A 42 -4.25 -8.83 -15.17
CA PRO A 42 -5.33 -9.13 -14.23
C PRO A 42 -5.19 -10.51 -13.59
N PRO A 43 -5.66 -10.72 -12.34
CA PRO A 43 -5.57 -12.03 -11.68
C PRO A 43 -6.28 -13.15 -12.46
N THR A 44 -7.32 -12.81 -13.23
CA THR A 44 -8.08 -13.74 -14.07
C THR A 44 -7.24 -14.32 -15.21
N GLU A 45 -6.23 -13.59 -15.68
CA GLU A 45 -5.36 -14.03 -16.79
C GLU A 45 -4.10 -14.74 -16.31
N LEU A 46 -3.86 -14.80 -14.99
CA LEU A 46 -2.65 -15.40 -14.40
C LEU A 46 -2.41 -16.85 -14.82
N PHE A 47 -3.47 -17.61 -15.05
CA PHE A 47 -3.42 -19.03 -15.43
C PHE A 47 -3.90 -19.30 -16.86
N SER A 48 -4.07 -18.26 -17.68
CA SER A 48 -4.44 -18.45 -19.08
C SER A 48 -3.27 -19.10 -19.84
N PRO A 49 -3.51 -20.16 -20.64
CA PRO A 49 -2.45 -20.85 -21.39
C PRO A 49 -1.67 -19.91 -22.31
N ASP A 50 -2.37 -18.96 -22.92
CA ASP A 50 -1.82 -17.99 -23.87
C ASP A 50 -1.46 -16.65 -23.22
N ARG A 51 -1.31 -16.61 -21.89
CA ARG A 51 -0.99 -15.35 -21.20
C ARG A 51 0.35 -14.80 -21.66
N TYR A 52 0.41 -13.49 -21.82
CA TYR A 52 1.67 -12.81 -22.04
C TYR A 52 2.50 -12.82 -20.76
N VAL A 53 3.71 -13.40 -20.82
CA VAL A 53 4.65 -13.40 -19.69
C VAL A 53 5.58 -12.20 -19.85
N PHE A 54 5.41 -11.21 -18.99
CA PHE A 54 6.25 -10.02 -18.96
C PHE A 54 7.22 -10.08 -17.79
N ARG A 55 8.52 -9.96 -18.08
CA ARG A 55 9.60 -9.90 -17.07
C ARG A 55 10.60 -8.85 -17.49
N SER A 56 10.76 -7.83 -16.66
CA SER A 56 11.86 -6.89 -16.77
C SER A 56 12.36 -6.54 -15.38
N VAL A 57 13.58 -6.02 -15.31
CA VAL A 57 14.18 -5.60 -14.05
C VAL A 57 14.88 -4.26 -14.27
N ASN A 58 14.53 -3.28 -13.44
CA ASN A 58 15.22 -2.01 -13.34
C ASN A 58 15.93 -1.91 -11.99
N PHE A 59 17.26 -1.98 -12.01
CA PHE A 59 18.09 -1.77 -10.83
C PHE A 59 18.71 -0.37 -10.76
N VAL A 60 18.49 0.48 -11.76
CA VAL A 60 19.04 1.83 -11.79
C VAL A 60 18.11 2.75 -11.00
N PRO A 61 18.54 3.24 -9.82
CA PRO A 61 17.69 4.10 -9.01
C PRO A 61 17.35 5.39 -9.75
N PHE A 62 16.11 5.81 -9.59
CA PHE A 62 15.47 6.97 -10.18
C PHE A 62 15.33 6.94 -11.70
N ALA A 63 15.69 5.84 -12.38
CA ALA A 63 15.57 5.75 -13.83
C ALA A 63 14.10 5.72 -14.28
N GLY A 64 13.24 4.97 -13.58
CA GLY A 64 11.81 4.93 -13.84
C GLY A 64 11.16 6.28 -13.56
N ILE A 65 11.45 6.86 -12.39
CA ILE A 65 10.97 8.18 -11.99
C ILE A 65 11.38 9.26 -13.01
N HIS A 66 12.65 9.26 -13.44
CA HIS A 66 13.16 10.21 -14.42
C HIS A 66 12.48 10.02 -15.78
N GLY A 67 12.30 8.77 -16.23
CA GLY A 67 11.56 8.45 -17.45
C GLY A 67 10.12 8.96 -17.41
N TYR A 68 9.41 8.78 -16.30
CA TYR A 68 8.04 9.26 -16.15
C TYR A 68 7.93 10.80 -16.12
N LEU A 69 8.85 11.48 -15.42
CA LEU A 69 8.79 12.94 -15.24
C LEU A 69 9.35 13.74 -16.43
N PHE A 70 10.37 13.22 -17.10
CA PHE A 70 11.14 13.95 -18.10
C PHE A 70 11.18 13.28 -19.49
N GLY A 71 10.70 12.04 -19.62
CA GLY A 71 10.72 11.30 -20.88
C GLY A 71 9.64 11.70 -21.89
N GLY A 72 8.68 12.54 -21.52
CA GLY A 72 7.63 13.07 -22.42
C GLY A 72 6.60 12.04 -22.91
N ALA A 73 6.84 10.74 -22.73
CA ALA A 73 5.97 9.64 -23.17
C ALA A 73 4.71 9.47 -22.31
N VAL A 74 4.69 10.01 -21.10
CA VAL A 74 3.57 9.87 -20.15
C VAL A 74 3.20 11.26 -19.62
N SER A 75 1.90 11.53 -19.46
CA SER A 75 1.47 12.83 -18.91
C SER A 75 2.04 13.03 -17.50
N PRO A 76 2.46 14.27 -17.13
CA PRO A 76 3.00 14.56 -15.81
C PRO A 76 2.07 14.15 -14.66
N ASN A 77 0.75 14.22 -14.87
CA ASN A 77 -0.24 13.83 -13.88
C ASN A 77 -0.22 12.33 -13.58
N ILE A 78 -0.05 11.49 -14.62
CA ILE A 78 0.07 10.03 -14.46
C ILE A 78 1.40 9.68 -13.81
N ALA A 79 2.49 10.35 -14.21
CA ALA A 79 3.81 10.19 -13.61
C ALA A 79 3.80 10.46 -12.10
N VAL A 80 3.28 11.62 -11.71
CA VAL A 80 3.13 11.99 -10.29
C VAL A 80 2.19 11.02 -9.57
N GLY A 81 1.10 10.59 -10.23
CA GLY A 81 0.16 9.61 -9.70
C GLY A 81 0.81 8.27 -9.35
N ASN A 82 1.74 7.77 -10.18
CA ASN A 82 2.48 6.54 -9.91
C ASN A 82 3.43 6.70 -8.72
N VAL A 83 4.21 7.78 -8.70
CA VAL A 83 5.16 8.05 -7.61
C VAL A 83 4.44 8.20 -6.27
N LEU A 84 3.40 9.05 -6.22
CA LEU A 84 2.62 9.26 -5.00
C LEU A 84 1.78 8.02 -4.64
N GLY A 85 1.28 7.29 -5.63
CA GLY A 85 0.51 6.07 -5.44
C GLY A 85 1.27 5.03 -4.62
N ASN A 86 2.52 4.76 -4.99
CA ASN A 86 3.38 3.81 -4.27
C ASN A 86 3.64 4.25 -2.82
N ILE A 87 3.95 5.54 -2.60
CA ILE A 87 4.16 6.10 -1.26
C ILE A 87 2.89 5.94 -0.41
N VAL A 88 1.74 6.43 -0.90
CA VAL A 88 0.47 6.43 -0.17
C VAL A 88 -0.01 5.01 0.12
N LEU A 89 0.22 4.08 -0.80
CA LEU A 89 -0.20 2.69 -0.67
C LEU A 89 0.51 1.98 0.51
N PHE A 90 1.75 2.35 0.84
CA PHE A 90 2.51 1.76 1.95
C PHE A 90 2.41 2.52 3.29
N MET A 91 1.83 3.71 3.32
CA MET A 91 1.62 4.45 4.57
C MET A 91 0.81 3.67 5.62
N PRO A 92 -0.31 3.00 5.29
CA PRO A 92 -1.06 2.21 6.26
C PRO A 92 -0.26 1.04 6.86
N LEU A 93 0.63 0.42 6.08
CA LEU A 93 1.52 -0.63 6.59
C LEU A 93 2.47 -0.09 7.66
N GLY A 94 3.05 1.10 7.45
CA GLY A 94 3.88 1.78 8.45
C GLY A 94 3.13 2.07 9.75
N LEU A 95 1.88 2.56 9.65
CA LEU A 95 0.99 2.79 10.79
C LEU A 95 0.71 1.49 11.57
N LEU A 96 0.35 0.42 10.84
CA LEU A 96 0.00 -0.88 11.42
C LEU A 96 1.17 -1.54 12.15
N LEU A 97 2.37 -1.48 11.56
CA LEU A 97 3.58 -2.05 12.16
C LEU A 97 3.93 -1.35 13.48
N ARG A 98 3.72 -0.04 13.57
CA ARG A 98 3.92 0.71 14.81
C ARG A 98 2.85 0.45 15.86
N LEU A 99 1.60 0.24 15.43
CA LEU A 99 0.49 -0.11 16.32
C LEU A 99 0.71 -1.49 16.97
N THR A 100 1.10 -2.48 16.17
CA THR A 100 1.26 -3.88 16.61
C THR A 100 2.56 -4.13 17.37
N ARG A 101 3.57 -3.27 17.21
CA ARG A 101 4.86 -3.36 17.89
C ARG A 101 5.19 -2.05 18.62
N PRO A 102 4.40 -1.69 19.65
CA PRO A 102 4.64 -0.46 20.41
C PRO A 102 6.03 -0.49 21.05
N GLY A 103 6.74 0.63 21.01
CA GLY A 103 8.10 0.76 21.55
C GLY A 103 9.24 0.29 20.63
N GLN A 104 8.94 -0.36 19.50
CA GLN A 104 9.98 -0.72 18.52
C GLN A 104 10.64 0.54 17.93
N LYS A 105 11.92 0.49 17.57
CA LYS A 105 12.59 1.59 16.86
C LYS A 105 12.07 1.70 15.42
N ILE A 106 11.87 2.93 14.91
CA ILE A 106 11.36 3.19 13.55
C ILE A 106 12.17 2.46 12.47
N ARG A 107 13.51 2.35 12.65
CA ARG A 107 14.39 1.61 11.72
C ARG A 107 13.93 0.18 11.42
N TRP A 108 13.29 -0.50 12.38
CA TRP A 108 12.81 -1.86 12.17
C TRP A 108 11.50 -1.88 11.38
N THR A 109 10.63 -0.89 11.58
CA THR A 109 9.46 -0.69 10.73
C THR A 109 9.90 -0.45 9.29
N VAL A 110 10.88 0.43 9.07
CA VAL A 110 11.44 0.71 7.74
C VAL A 110 12.06 -0.55 7.13
N LEU A 111 12.83 -1.33 7.90
CA LEU A 111 13.42 -2.57 7.40
C LEU A 111 12.35 -3.58 6.98
N ILE A 112 11.31 -3.79 7.79
CA ILE A 112 10.22 -4.72 7.46
C ILE A 112 9.49 -4.27 6.20
N VAL A 113 9.21 -2.97 6.05
CA VAL A 113 8.56 -2.43 4.86
C VAL A 113 9.43 -2.61 3.62
N CYS A 114 10.73 -2.30 3.72
CA CYS A 114 11.68 -2.48 2.63
C CYS A 114 11.74 -3.95 2.18
N LEU A 115 11.88 -4.89 3.12
CA LEU A 115 11.87 -6.32 2.82
C LEU A 115 10.54 -6.79 2.21
N ALA A 116 9.41 -6.27 2.70
CA ALA A 116 8.10 -6.58 2.12
C ALA A 116 8.01 -6.07 0.67
N SER A 117 8.51 -4.86 0.39
CA SER A 117 8.53 -4.33 -0.97
C SER A 117 9.46 -5.13 -1.89
N ILE A 118 10.64 -5.53 -1.42
CA ILE A 118 11.55 -6.40 -2.20
C ILE A 118 10.87 -7.75 -2.50
N ALA A 119 10.16 -8.32 -1.53
CA ALA A 119 9.43 -9.57 -1.73
C ALA A 119 8.32 -9.44 -2.79
N VAL A 120 7.66 -8.28 -2.85
CA VAL A 120 6.67 -7.97 -3.89
C VAL A 120 7.31 -7.91 -5.27
N GLU A 121 8.39 -7.14 -5.44
CA GLU A 121 9.09 -7.03 -6.73
C GLU A 121 9.62 -8.39 -7.19
N ALA A 122 10.19 -9.17 -6.26
CA ALA A 122 10.66 -10.53 -6.53
C ALA A 122 9.50 -11.46 -6.95
N ALA A 123 8.34 -11.33 -6.32
CA ALA A 123 7.15 -12.10 -6.70
C ALA A 123 6.63 -11.69 -8.09
N GLN A 124 6.59 -10.39 -8.42
CA GLN A 124 6.19 -9.92 -9.75
C GLN A 124 7.10 -10.50 -10.84
N TYR A 125 8.41 -10.47 -10.62
CA TYR A 125 9.38 -11.03 -11.54
C TYR A 125 9.23 -12.56 -11.67
N ALA A 126 9.16 -13.28 -10.55
CA ALA A 126 9.04 -14.74 -10.53
C ALA A 126 7.74 -15.21 -11.23
N LEU A 127 6.62 -14.56 -10.94
CA LEU A 127 5.32 -14.85 -11.55
C LEU A 127 5.23 -14.36 -13.00
N GLY A 128 6.17 -13.54 -13.45
CA GLY A 128 6.20 -12.98 -14.81
C GLY A 128 4.98 -12.13 -15.11
N VAL A 129 4.56 -11.35 -14.11
CA VAL A 129 3.39 -10.47 -14.16
C VAL A 129 3.79 -9.00 -14.21
N GLY A 130 5.08 -8.69 -14.29
CA GLY A 130 5.54 -7.31 -14.18
C GLY A 130 7.04 -7.08 -14.29
N ALA A 131 7.39 -5.80 -14.15
CA ALA A 131 8.74 -5.31 -14.00
C ALA A 131 9.09 -5.24 -12.51
N ALA A 132 10.23 -5.79 -12.10
CA ALA A 132 10.80 -5.49 -10.80
C ALA A 132 11.54 -4.14 -10.87
N ASP A 133 11.14 -3.16 -10.07
CA ASP A 133 11.68 -1.80 -10.11
C ASP A 133 12.21 -1.35 -8.73
N ILE A 134 13.48 -0.97 -8.69
CA ILE A 134 14.10 -0.43 -7.47
C ILE A 134 13.42 0.88 -7.02
N ASP A 135 12.84 1.64 -7.95
CA ASP A 135 12.11 2.87 -7.62
C ASP A 135 10.85 2.56 -6.80
N ASP A 136 10.13 1.49 -7.14
CA ASP A 136 8.95 1.04 -6.40
C ASP A 136 9.35 0.65 -4.96
N VAL A 137 10.48 -0.06 -4.77
CA VAL A 137 11.03 -0.36 -3.43
C VAL A 137 11.34 0.89 -2.62
N ILE A 138 11.99 1.88 -3.24
CA ILE A 138 12.35 3.14 -2.57
C ILE A 138 11.09 3.89 -2.14
N LEU A 139 10.12 4.03 -3.05
CA LEU A 139 8.87 4.76 -2.81
C LEU A 139 7.99 4.08 -1.75
N ASN A 140 7.88 2.75 -1.80
CA ASN A 140 7.14 1.97 -0.81
C ASN A 140 7.80 2.06 0.58
N THR A 141 9.13 2.02 0.63
CA THR A 141 9.90 2.22 1.87
C THR A 141 9.70 3.62 2.44
N LEU A 142 9.68 4.65 1.60
CA LEU A 142 9.36 6.01 1.99
C LEU A 142 7.93 6.12 2.54
N GLY A 143 6.96 5.49 1.89
CA GLY A 143 5.58 5.39 2.36
C GLY A 143 5.48 4.79 3.76
N GLY A 144 6.14 3.66 3.99
CA GLY A 144 6.19 3.01 5.30
C GLY A 144 6.85 3.87 6.37
N LEU A 145 7.93 4.59 6.03
CA LEU A 145 8.57 5.55 6.93
C LEU A 145 7.61 6.69 7.31
N LEU A 146 6.96 7.31 6.34
CA LEU A 146 6.00 8.39 6.58
C LEU A 146 4.83 7.91 7.45
N GLY A 147 4.27 6.73 7.17
CA GLY A 147 3.27 6.10 8.01
C GLY A 147 3.75 5.90 9.45
N ALA A 148 4.99 5.45 9.65
CA ALA A 148 5.56 5.23 10.98
C ALA A 148 5.78 6.55 11.76
N LEU A 149 6.17 7.62 11.07
CA LEU A 149 6.30 8.96 11.63
C LEU A 149 4.95 9.52 12.03
N VAL A 150 3.94 9.42 11.14
CA VAL A 150 2.55 9.82 11.42
C VAL A 150 2.01 9.07 12.64
N PHE A 151 2.24 7.76 12.76
CA PHE A 151 1.86 7.01 13.98
C PHE A 151 2.50 7.61 15.22
N SER A 152 3.80 7.89 15.16
CA SER A 152 4.56 8.37 16.32
C SER A 152 4.11 9.75 16.78
N LEU A 153 3.68 10.60 15.83
CA LEU A 153 3.01 11.85 16.13
C LEU A 153 1.63 11.56 16.74
N LEU A 154 0.77 10.82 16.08
CA LEU A 154 -0.60 10.56 16.57
C LEU A 154 -0.65 9.89 17.93
N ALA A 155 0.23 8.92 18.21
CA ALA A 155 0.29 8.25 19.51
C ALA A 155 0.70 9.21 20.65
N ARG A 156 1.40 10.31 20.35
CA ARG A 156 1.72 11.38 21.32
C ARG A 156 0.53 12.30 21.57
N TRP A 157 -0.23 12.61 20.52
CA TRP A 157 -1.35 13.56 20.56
C TRP A 157 -2.67 12.91 21.00
N LEU A 158 -2.96 11.71 20.51
CA LEU A 158 -4.15 10.92 20.82
C LEU A 158 -3.82 9.92 21.94
N LYS A 159 -4.25 10.26 23.16
CA LYS A 159 -4.12 9.36 24.33
C LYS A 159 -5.17 8.24 24.36
N ASP A 160 -6.18 8.31 23.48
CA ASP A 160 -7.27 7.34 23.42
C ASP A 160 -6.98 6.25 22.36
N PRO A 161 -6.81 4.98 22.78
CA PRO A 161 -6.53 3.89 21.85
C PRO A 161 -7.68 3.61 20.87
N GLY A 162 -8.93 3.90 21.25
CA GLY A 162 -10.09 3.75 20.35
C GLY A 162 -10.01 4.72 19.16
N LYS A 163 -9.65 5.99 19.43
CA LYS A 163 -9.46 7.00 18.38
C LYS A 163 -8.27 6.66 17.47
N LEU A 164 -7.20 6.12 18.03
CA LEU A 164 -6.05 5.67 17.25
C LEU A 164 -6.43 4.50 16.32
N HIS A 165 -7.14 3.49 16.83
CA HIS A 165 -7.64 2.39 16.00
C HIS A 165 -8.58 2.88 14.89
N ALA A 166 -9.53 3.76 15.22
CA ALA A 166 -10.45 4.34 14.24
C ALA A 166 -9.71 5.12 13.16
N PHE A 167 -8.73 5.95 13.54
CA PHE A 167 -7.92 6.70 12.59
C PHE A 167 -7.16 5.78 11.63
N ILE A 168 -6.48 4.75 12.15
CA ILE A 168 -5.71 3.82 11.32
C ILE A 168 -6.66 3.07 10.38
N ALA A 169 -7.82 2.62 10.85
CA ALA A 169 -8.84 1.99 9.99
C ALA A 169 -9.26 2.91 8.84
N VAL A 170 -9.60 4.17 9.14
CA VAL A 170 -10.02 5.16 8.14
C VAL A 170 -8.91 5.41 7.13
N VAL A 171 -7.66 5.57 7.57
CA VAL A 171 -6.51 5.78 6.67
C VAL A 171 -6.26 4.56 5.79
N SER A 172 -6.32 3.34 6.35
CA SER A 172 -6.19 2.10 5.58
C SER A 172 -7.23 2.02 4.45
N VAL A 173 -8.50 2.32 4.74
CA VAL A 173 -9.58 2.33 3.74
C VAL A 173 -9.40 3.49 2.74
N ALA A 174 -9.10 4.70 3.21
CA ALA A 174 -8.95 5.87 2.35
C ALA A 174 -7.79 5.71 1.37
N CYS A 175 -6.63 5.21 1.82
CA CYS A 175 -5.50 4.91 0.95
C CYS A 175 -5.87 3.82 -0.08
N ALA A 176 -6.52 2.74 0.34
CA ALA A 176 -6.97 1.69 -0.58
C ALA A 176 -7.92 2.25 -1.66
N VAL A 177 -8.93 3.02 -1.26
CA VAL A 177 -9.90 3.65 -2.18
C VAL A 177 -9.24 4.65 -3.12
N LEU A 178 -8.36 5.52 -2.59
CA LEU A 178 -7.68 6.53 -3.38
C LEU A 178 -6.80 5.89 -4.46
N VAL A 179 -6.02 4.87 -4.10
CA VAL A 179 -5.16 4.18 -5.07
C VAL A 179 -6.00 3.38 -6.07
N MET A 180 -7.08 2.71 -5.64
CA MET A 180 -8.01 2.06 -6.58
C MET A 180 -8.66 3.07 -7.54
N ALA A 181 -8.99 4.29 -7.09
CA ALA A 181 -9.61 5.31 -7.93
C ALA A 181 -8.63 5.93 -8.95
N THR A 182 -7.34 5.98 -8.62
CA THR A 182 -6.30 6.50 -9.52
C THR A 182 -5.79 5.42 -10.48
N GLN A 183 -5.59 4.18 -10.00
CA GLN A 183 -5.08 3.07 -10.81
C GLN A 183 -6.18 2.30 -11.55
N GLY A 184 -7.41 2.25 -11.01
CA GLY A 184 -8.56 1.58 -11.63
C GLY A 184 -9.00 2.22 -12.95
N ARG A 185 -8.69 3.49 -13.18
CA ARG A 185 -8.92 4.16 -14.48
C ARG A 185 -8.00 3.62 -15.58
N ALA A 186 -6.81 3.12 -15.24
CA ALA A 186 -5.93 2.45 -16.20
C ALA A 186 -6.39 1.00 -16.49
N TRP A 187 -6.98 0.33 -15.49
CA TRP A 187 -7.46 -1.04 -15.59
C TRP A 187 -8.72 -1.21 -16.46
N ILE A 188 -9.63 -0.22 -16.44
CA ILE A 188 -10.88 -0.28 -17.21
C ILE A 188 -10.68 0.22 -18.66
N GLY A 189 -9.61 0.98 -18.94
CA GLY A 189 -9.44 1.70 -20.21
C GLY A 189 -8.28 1.28 -21.11
N SER A 190 -7.33 0.45 -20.66
CA SER A 190 -6.06 0.27 -21.40
C SER A 190 -5.66 -1.17 -21.75
N TYR A 191 -6.46 -2.19 -21.42
CA TYR A 191 -6.15 -3.57 -21.82
C TYR A 191 -6.51 -3.93 -23.27
N TYR A 192 -7.01 -2.98 -24.06
CA TYR A 192 -7.14 -3.16 -25.51
C TYR A 192 -6.69 -1.92 -26.28
N PRO A 193 -5.44 -1.87 -26.76
CA PRO A 193 -5.17 -1.59 -28.15
C PRO A 193 -5.05 -2.94 -28.84
N CYS A 194 -6.19 -3.48 -29.29
CA CYS A 194 -6.13 -4.30 -30.48
C CYS A 194 -5.77 -3.34 -31.63
N THR A 195 -4.74 -3.68 -32.39
CA THR A 195 -4.34 -3.18 -33.72
C THR A 195 -3.34 -2.02 -33.85
N GLN A 196 -2.43 -2.25 -34.83
CA GLN A 196 -1.44 -1.39 -35.50
C GLN A 196 -0.07 -1.32 -34.77
N GLN A 197 1.05 -1.91 -35.21
CA GLN A 197 1.49 -2.53 -36.46
C GLN A 197 2.63 -3.51 -36.14
#